data_AF-A0A352RCC1-F1
#
_entry.id   AF-A0A352RCC1-F1
#
_cell.length_a   1.000
_cell.length_b   1.000
_cell.length_c   1.000
_cell.angle_alpha   90.00
_cell.angle_beta   90.00
_cell.angle_gamma   90.00
#
_symmetry.space_group_name_H-M   'P 1'
#
loop_
_entity.id
_entity.type
_entity.pdbx_description
1 polymer ?
#
loop_
_entity_poly.entity_id
_entity_poly.type
_entity_poly.pdbx_seq_one_letter_code
_entity_poly.pdbx_strand_id
1 'polypeptide(L)'
;MPKMTERKIYTLAIESSCDDTAAAILCNDVVLSNIVARQAIHEEYGGVVPELASRAHQQNIVPVVDVAIKKAGITKNDLNCIAFTQGPGLMGSLLVGGSFAKS
;
A
#
# COMPACT_ATOMS: atom_id res chain seq x y z
N MET A 1 -31.24 -22.58 6.69
CA MET A 1 -29.99 -22.42 7.45
C MET A 1 -29.61 -20.96 7.42
N PRO A 2 -29.46 -20.27 8.56
CA PRO A 2 -28.96 -18.91 8.55
C PRO A 2 -27.49 -18.95 8.11
N LYS A 3 -27.12 -18.18 7.08
CA LYS A 3 -25.71 -17.96 6.72
C LYS A 3 -25.04 -17.37 7.96
N MET A 4 -24.02 -18.06 8.49
CA MET A 4 -23.08 -17.45 9.43
C MET A 4 -22.65 -16.12 8.82
N THR A 5 -22.98 -15.00 9.45
CA THR A 5 -22.47 -13.69 9.04
C THR A 5 -20.95 -13.79 9.08
N GLU A 6 -20.32 -13.82 7.91
CA GLU A 6 -18.87 -13.85 7.80
C GLU A 6 -18.31 -12.66 8.58
N ARG A 7 -17.38 -12.95 9.50
CA ARG A 7 -16.68 -11.90 10.24
C ARG A 7 -16.00 -11.00 9.22
N LYS A 8 -16.25 -9.69 9.29
CA LYS A 8 -15.55 -8.70 8.48
C LYS A 8 -14.08 -8.67 8.89
N ILE A 9 -13.18 -8.93 7.95
CA ILE A 9 -11.73 -8.81 8.13
C ILE A 9 -11.25 -7.66 7.25
N TYR A 10 -10.72 -6.61 7.87
CA TYR A 10 -10.14 -5.49 7.15
C TYR A 10 -8.63 -5.66 6.99
N THR A 11 -8.17 -5.62 5.76
CA THR A 11 -6.76 -5.76 5.40
C THR A 11 -6.26 -4.49 4.75
N LEU A 12 -5.16 -3.93 5.27
CA LEU A 12 -4.35 -2.93 4.58
C LEU A 12 -3.32 -3.65 3.74
N ALA A 13 -3.29 -3.44 2.42
CA ALA A 13 -2.28 -3.97 1.52
C ALA A 13 -1.40 -2.83 1.00
N ILE A 14 -0.07 -3.00 1.07
CA ILE A 14 0.94 -2.01 0.68
C ILE A 14 1.79 -2.56 -0.46
N GLU A 15 1.97 -1.76 -1.50
CA GLU A 15 2.82 -2.07 -2.65
C GLU A 15 3.85 -0.94 -2.85
N SER A 16 5.12 -1.32 -2.88
CA SER A 16 6.26 -0.40 -3.04
C SER A 16 7.47 -1.10 -3.66
N SER A 17 7.27 -2.03 -4.60
CA SER A 17 8.36 -2.83 -5.19
C SER A 17 9.19 -2.07 -6.23
N CYS A 18 8.61 -1.12 -6.94
CA CYS A 18 9.25 -0.44 -8.07
C CYS A 18 9.07 1.09 -8.03
N ASP A 19 8.16 1.65 -8.82
CA ASP A 19 7.95 3.09 -9.03
C ASP A 19 6.53 3.57 -8.66
N ASP A 20 5.65 2.68 -8.22
CA ASP A 20 4.32 3.02 -7.70
C ASP A 20 4.26 2.83 -6.18
N THR A 21 3.85 3.87 -5.44
CA THR A 21 3.48 3.71 -4.02
C THR A 21 1.99 3.49 -3.93
N ALA A 22 1.55 2.33 -3.48
CA ALA A 22 0.12 2.03 -3.40
C ALA A 22 -0.31 1.47 -2.05
N ALA A 23 -1.55 1.79 -1.68
CA ALA A 23 -2.24 1.20 -0.56
C ALA A 23 -3.69 0.88 -0.93
N ALA A 24 -4.14 -0.30 -0.51
CA ALA A 24 -5.52 -0.73 -0.65
C ALA A 24 -6.10 -1.17 0.69
N ILE A 25 -7.40 -0.97 0.85
CA ILE A 25 -8.17 -1.52 1.97
C ILE A 25 -9.13 -2.55 1.40
N LEU A 26 -9.10 -3.75 1.95
CA LEU A 26 -10.03 -4.83 1.63
C LEU A 26 -10.92 -5.12 2.83
N CYS A 27 -12.16 -5.52 2.58
CA CYS A 27 -13.01 -6.21 3.54
C CYS A 27 -13.30 -7.59 2.98
N ASN A 28 -12.69 -8.62 3.59
CA ASN A 28 -12.64 -9.97 3.04
C ASN A 28 -12.08 -9.96 1.60
N ASP A 29 -12.89 -10.33 0.62
CA ASP A 29 -12.57 -10.39 -0.82
C ASP A 29 -12.93 -9.11 -1.59
N VAL A 30 -13.51 -8.10 -0.92
CA VAL A 30 -13.97 -6.86 -1.55
C VAL A 30 -12.96 -5.74 -1.33
N VAL A 31 -12.50 -5.11 -2.43
CA VAL A 31 -11.67 -3.90 -2.37
C VAL A 31 -12.55 -2.68 -2.05
N LEU A 32 -12.31 -2.04 -0.90
CA LEU A 32 -13.01 -0.83 -0.47
C LEU A 32 -12.33 0.45 -0.95
N SER A 33 -11.01 0.43 -1.10
CA SER A 33 -10.23 1.54 -1.66
C SER A 33 -8.95 1.03 -2.27
N ASN A 34 -8.47 1.71 -3.32
CA ASN A 34 -7.17 1.47 -3.94
C ASN A 34 -6.57 2.82 -4.34
N ILE A 35 -5.44 3.19 -3.74
CA ILE A 35 -4.77 4.48 -3.96
C ILE A 35 -3.36 4.21 -4.47
N VAL A 36 -3.00 4.91 -5.55
CA VAL A 36 -1.70 4.78 -6.21
C VAL A 36 -1.11 6.18 -6.40
N ALA A 37 0.08 6.40 -5.87
CA ALA A 37 0.92 7.56 -6.16
C ALA A 37 2.01 7.14 -7.16
N ARG A 38 1.85 7.59 -8.41
CA ARG A 38 2.74 7.29 -9.53
C ARG A 38 3.92 8.27 -9.59
N GLN A 39 5.03 7.81 -10.19
CA GLN A 39 6.26 8.58 -10.31
C GLN A 39 6.61 8.86 -11.78
N ALA A 40 6.10 9.95 -12.35
CA ALA A 40 6.35 10.31 -13.75
C ALA A 40 7.82 10.65 -14.06
N ILE A 41 8.62 10.98 -13.03
CA ILE A 41 10.01 11.41 -13.18
C ILE A 41 10.91 10.38 -13.89
N HIS A 42 10.60 9.08 -13.79
CA HIS A 42 11.40 8.02 -14.42
C HIS A 42 11.33 8.05 -15.95
N GLU A 43 10.27 8.63 -16.53
CA GLU A 43 10.11 8.78 -17.98
C GLU A 43 11.21 9.69 -18.57
N GLU A 44 11.62 10.72 -17.83
CA GLU A 44 12.68 11.65 -18.24
C GLU A 44 14.06 10.99 -18.29
N TYR A 45 14.26 9.90 -17.54
CA TYR A 45 15.51 9.14 -17.48
C TYR A 45 15.51 7.88 -18.35
N GLY A 46 14.41 7.60 -19.06
CA GLY A 46 14.26 6.41 -19.91
C GLY A 46 14.15 5.09 -19.13
N GLY A 47 13.83 5.14 -17.84
CA GLY A 47 13.73 3.98 -16.98
C GLY A 47 13.72 4.33 -15.50
N VAL A 48 13.43 3.34 -14.66
CA VAL A 48 13.32 3.53 -13.21
C VAL A 48 14.70 3.82 -12.60
N VAL A 49 14.80 4.96 -11.92
CA VAL A 49 15.97 5.36 -11.12
C VAL A 49 15.76 4.91 -9.67
N PRO A 50 16.49 3.89 -9.17
CA PRO A 50 16.17 3.25 -7.89
C PRO A 50 16.19 4.17 -6.65
N GLU A 51 17.08 5.15 -6.64
CA GLU A 51 17.16 6.13 -5.54
C GLU A 51 15.94 7.06 -5.53
N LEU A 52 15.51 7.56 -6.69
CA LEU A 52 14.32 8.40 -6.81
C LEU A 52 13.06 7.63 -6.42
N ALA A 53 12.98 6.36 -6.84
CA ALA A 53 11.92 5.44 -6.45
C ALA A 53 11.80 5.29 -4.93
N SER A 54 12.91 5.00 -4.27
CA SER A 54 12.97 4.82 -2.81
C SER A 54 12.53 6.08 -2.07
N ARG A 55 12.99 7.27 -2.51
CA ARG A 55 12.61 8.56 -1.91
C ARG A 55 11.12 8.87 -2.08
N ALA A 56 10.58 8.61 -3.27
CA ALA A 56 9.16 8.83 -3.54
C ALA A 56 8.28 7.90 -2.68
N HIS A 57 8.66 6.64 -2.44
CA HIS A 57 7.95 5.79 -1.49
C HIS A 57 7.97 6.37 -0.07
N GLN A 58 9.12 6.86 0.41
CA GLN A 58 9.20 7.46 1.76
C GLN A 58 8.27 8.67 1.89
N GLN A 59 8.18 9.50 0.85
CA GLN A 59 7.30 10.67 0.83
C GLN A 59 5.82 10.29 0.77
N ASN A 60 5.48 9.24 0.02
CA ASN A 60 4.09 8.92 -0.31
C ASN A 60 3.45 7.85 0.57
N ILE A 61 4.22 7.03 1.31
CA ILE A 61 3.66 5.88 2.04
C ILE A 61 2.59 6.30 3.07
N VAL A 62 2.85 7.34 3.85
CA VAL A 62 1.90 7.88 4.85
C VAL A 62 0.65 8.46 4.18
N PRO A 63 0.73 9.42 3.24
CA PRO A 63 -0.46 10.02 2.64
C PRO A 63 -1.29 9.01 1.83
N VAL A 64 -0.66 8.06 1.14
CA VAL A 64 -1.37 7.03 0.37
C VAL A 64 -2.19 6.12 1.29
N VAL A 65 -1.63 5.69 2.42
CA VAL A 65 -2.34 4.87 3.41
C VAL A 65 -3.46 5.66 4.10
N ASP A 66 -3.22 6.92 4.48
CA ASP A 66 -4.24 7.77 5.09
C ASP A 66 -5.44 7.98 4.17
N VAL A 67 -5.20 8.25 2.88
CA VAL A 67 -6.28 8.39 1.89
C VAL A 67 -7.01 7.07 1.68
N ALA A 68 -6.30 5.93 1.66
CA ALA A 68 -6.93 4.61 1.51
C ALA A 68 -7.89 4.32 2.68
N ILE A 69 -7.44 4.49 3.92
CA ILE A 69 -8.27 4.32 5.13
C ILE A 69 -9.50 5.23 5.08
N LYS A 70 -9.32 6.51 4.75
CA LYS A 70 -10.41 7.49 4.63
C LYS A 70 -11.42 7.10 3.57
N LYS A 71 -10.98 6.70 2.37
CA LYS A 71 -11.88 6.30 1.27
C LYS A 71 -12.62 4.99 1.58
N ALA A 72 -12.01 4.09 2.32
CA ALA A 72 -12.67 2.86 2.78
C ALA A 72 -13.71 3.10 3.88
N GLY A 73 -13.74 4.29 4.48
CA GLY A 73 -14.69 4.65 5.53
C GLY A 73 -14.45 3.92 6.86
N ILE A 74 -13.20 3.52 7.12
CA ILE A 74 -12.80 2.85 8.36
C ILE A 74 -11.79 3.69 9.15
N THR A 75 -11.49 3.26 10.36
CA THR A 75 -10.39 3.79 11.16
C THR A 75 -9.24 2.78 11.20
N LYS A 76 -8.03 3.24 11.55
CA LYS A 76 -6.87 2.35 11.72
C LYS A 76 -7.10 1.22 12.74
N ASN A 77 -7.99 1.43 13.72
CA ASN A 77 -8.30 0.45 14.77
C ASN A 77 -9.19 -0.69 14.26
N ASP A 78 -9.79 -0.54 13.08
CA ASP A 78 -10.60 -1.58 12.45
C ASP A 78 -9.75 -2.61 11.68
N LEU A 79 -8.48 -2.29 11.40
CA LEU A 79 -7.57 -3.17 10.66
C LEU A 79 -7.27 -4.45 11.45
N ASN A 80 -7.39 -5.60 10.77
CA ASN A 80 -7.06 -6.91 11.34
C ASN A 80 -5.67 -7.40 10.92
N CYS A 81 -5.20 -6.97 9.75
CA CYS A 81 -3.87 -7.30 9.26
C CYS A 81 -3.34 -6.24 8.30
N ILE A 82 -2.01 -6.21 8.19
CA ILE A 82 -1.25 -5.40 7.23
C ILE A 82 -0.45 -6.37 6.36
N ALA A 83 -0.72 -6.35 5.06
CA ALA A 83 0.03 -7.04 4.04
C ALA A 83 0.95 -6.03 3.33
N PHE A 84 2.15 -6.46 2.98
CA PHE A 84 3.10 -5.65 2.23
C PHE A 84 3.89 -6.53 1.28
N THR A 85 4.40 -5.92 0.21
CA THR A 85 5.24 -6.62 -0.77
C THR A 85 6.62 -6.87 -0.19
N GLN A 86 6.94 -8.16 0.05
CA GLN A 86 8.26 -8.59 0.50
C GLN A 86 9.27 -8.66 -0.65
N GLY A 87 8.81 -8.94 -1.86
CA GLY A 87 9.62 -9.05 -3.07
C GLY A 87 8.95 -9.94 -4.13
N PRO A 88 9.53 -10.02 -5.35
CA PRO A 88 10.74 -9.33 -5.80
C PRO A 88 10.54 -7.80 -5.96
N GLY A 89 11.63 -7.03 -6.05
CA GLY A 89 11.58 -5.57 -6.20
C GLY A 89 12.90 -4.86 -5.92
N LEU A 90 12.90 -3.53 -6.04
CA LEU A 90 14.04 -2.67 -5.73
C LEU A 90 14.26 -2.63 -4.21
N MET A 91 15.47 -2.95 -3.76
CA MET A 91 15.75 -3.15 -2.33
C MET A 91 15.41 -1.93 -1.47
N GLY A 92 15.77 -0.71 -1.92
CA GLY A 92 15.42 0.52 -1.22
C GLY A 92 13.90 0.73 -1.13
N SER A 93 13.17 0.50 -2.23
CA SER A 93 11.71 0.60 -2.29
C SER A 93 11.01 -0.43 -1.39
N LEU A 94 11.45 -1.71 -1.40
CA LEU A 94 10.91 -2.77 -0.55
C LEU A 94 11.11 -2.48 0.95
N LEU A 95 12.27 -1.92 1.32
CA LEU A 95 12.56 -1.55 2.70
C LEU A 95 11.56 -0.50 3.23
N VAL A 96 11.14 0.46 2.40
CA VAL A 96 10.17 1.49 2.83
C VAL A 96 8.83 0.86 3.21
N GLY A 97 8.25 0.06 2.31
CA GLY A 97 6.97 -0.62 2.57
C GLY A 97 7.06 -1.60 3.74
N GLY A 98 8.13 -2.40 3.80
CA GLY A 98 8.36 -3.36 4.87
C GLY A 98 8.61 -2.72 6.25
N SER A 99 9.29 -1.58 6.31
CA SER A 99 9.49 -0.82 7.55
C SER A 99 8.20 -0.17 8.02
N PHE A 100 7.44 0.46 7.11
CA PHE A 100 6.16 1.07 7.45
C PHE A 100 5.14 0.04 7.95
N ALA A 101 5.07 -1.13 7.32
CA ALA A 101 4.13 -2.18 7.74
C ALA A 101 4.41 -2.74 9.14
N LYS A 102 5.62 -2.54 9.68
CA LYS A 102 6.07 -3.07 10.98
C LYS A 102 6.16 -2.01 12.09
N SER A 103 5.91 -0.74 11.78
CA SER A 103 6.05 0.40 12.72
C SER A 103 4.79 0.75 13.49
#